data_AF-E8KGW3-F1
#
_entry.id   AF-E8KGW3-F1
#
_cell.length_a   1.000
_cell.length_b   1.000
_cell.length_c   1.000
_cell.angle_alpha   90.00
_cell.angle_beta   90.00
_cell.angle_gamma   90.00
#
_symmetry.space_group_name_H-M   'P 1'
#
loop_
_entity.id
_entity.type
_entity.pdbx_description
1 polymer ?
#
loop_
_entity_poly.entity_id
_entity_poly.type
_entity_poly.pdbx_seq_one_letter_code
_entity_poly.pdbx_strand_id
1 'polypeptide(L)' 'MESTNGVYVVPAFTGLGAPYWDPYARGAILGLSRGANRNHIVRATLESIAYQT' A
#
# COMPACT_ATOMS: atom_id res chain seq x y z
N MET A 1 -17.38 2.60 -6.53
CA MET A 1 -15.90 2.72 -6.44
C MET A 1 -15.35 1.33 -6.13
N GLU A 2 -15.20 0.46 -7.13
CA GLU A 2 -15.03 -0.98 -6.89
C GLU A 2 -13.58 -1.48 -6.85
N SER A 3 -12.59 -0.71 -7.33
CA SER A 3 -11.22 -1.20 -7.52
C SER A 3 -10.16 -0.14 -7.16
N THR A 4 -8.96 -0.61 -6.81
CA THR A 4 -7.74 0.20 -6.63
C THR A 4 -7.07 0.57 -7.95
N ASN A 5 -7.60 0.11 -9.09
CA ASN A 5 -7.04 0.35 -10.42
C ASN A 5 -5.56 -0.09 -10.54
N GLY A 6 -5.21 -1.21 -9.88
CA GLY A 6 -3.86 -1.76 -9.84
C GLY A 6 -2.91 -1.03 -8.88
N VAL A 7 -3.39 -0.01 -8.16
CA VAL A 7 -2.58 0.69 -7.14
C VAL A 7 -2.42 -0.19 -5.92
N TYR A 8 -1.19 -0.32 -5.45
CA TYR A 8 -0.84 -1.05 -4.24
C TYR A 8 -0.06 -0.15 -3.28
N VAL A 9 -0.35 -0.26 -1.99
CA VAL A 9 0.35 0.50 -0.95
C VAL A 9 1.07 -0.48 -0.04
N VAL A 10 2.35 -0.23 0.23
CA VAL A 10 3.12 -0.96 1.22
C VAL A 10 3.18 -0.08 2.49
N PRO A 11 2.54 -0.48 3.59
CA PRO A 11 2.41 0.34 4.80
C PRO A 11 3.64 0.22 5.73
N ALA A 12 4.85 0.27 5.16
CA ALA A 12 6.12 0.17 5.89
C ALA A 12 6.62 1.55 6.38
N PHE A 13 5.74 2.40 6.93
CA PHE A 13 6.09 3.77 7.32
C PHE A 13 7.12 3.83 8.46
N THR A 14 7.12 2.82 9.33
CA THR A 14 8.04 2.66 10.46
C THR A 14 8.90 1.40 10.33
N GLY A 15 9.15 0.95 9.10
CA GLY A 15 9.72 -0.37 8.83
C GLY A 15 8.66 -1.48 8.77
N LEU A 16 9.11 -2.70 8.49
CA LEU A 16 8.27 -3.89 8.47
C LEU A 16 8.50 -4.70 9.76
N GLY A 17 7.40 -5.02 10.44
CA GLY A 17 7.39 -5.98 11.54
C GLY A 17 7.49 -7.43 11.02
N ALA A 18 6.99 -8.37 11.81
CA ALA A 18 6.85 -9.76 11.38
C ALA A 18 6.13 -9.84 10.01
N PRO A 19 6.48 -10.80 9.14
CA PRO A 19 7.58 -11.77 9.24
C PRO A 19 8.95 -11.27 8.73
N TYR A 20 9.01 -10.06 8.14
CA TYR A 20 10.18 -9.60 7.40
C TYR A 20 11.22 -8.86 8.27
N TRP A 21 10.82 -8.31 9.41
CA TRP A 21 11.69 -7.67 10.42
C TRP A 21 12.74 -6.72 9.83
N ASP A 22 12.32 -5.88 8.89
CA ASP A 22 13.19 -4.94 8.20
C ASP A 22 12.90 -3.49 8.66
N PRO A 23 13.75 -2.92 9.55
CA PRO A 23 13.58 -1.55 10.02
C PRO A 23 13.95 -0.49 8.95
N TYR A 24 14.62 -0.89 7.87
CA TYR A 24 14.99 0.00 6.77
C TYR A 24 13.93 0.06 5.67
N ALA A 25 12.96 -0.86 5.67
CA ALA A 25 11.81 -0.79 4.78
C ALA A 25 11.06 0.55 4.92
N ARG A 26 10.54 1.05 3.81
CA ARG A 26 9.81 2.32 3.73
C ARG A 26 8.51 2.13 2.97
N GLY A 27 7.54 2.97 3.29
CA GLY A 27 6.26 2.97 2.60
C GLY A 27 6.44 3.23 1.10
N ALA A 28 5.72 2.47 0.28
CA ALA A 28 5.78 2.57 -1.17
C ALA A 28 4.39 2.54 -1.78
N ILE A 29 4.20 3.24 -2.90
CA ILE A 29 2.99 3.16 -3.72
C ILE A 29 3.40 2.64 -5.09
N LEU A 30 2.80 1.52 -5.50
CA LEU A 30 3.10 0.82 -6.74
C LEU A 30 1.87 0.80 -7.65
N GLY A 31 2.06 0.59 -8.95
CA GLY A 31 0.97 0.43 -9.90
C GLY A 31 0.22 1.71 -10.25
N LEU A 32 0.83 2.89 -10.04
CA LEU A 32 0.26 4.16 -10.48
C LEU A 32 0.17 4.22 -12.00
N SER A 33 -1.03 4.52 -12.49
CA SER A 33 -1.32 4.80 -13.90
C SER A 33 -1.98 6.17 -14.03
N ARG A 34 -2.12 6.69 -15.26
CA ARG A 34 -2.79 7.98 -15.50
C ARG A 34 -4.26 7.99 -15.02
N GLY A 35 -4.89 6.82 -14.92
CA GLY A 35 -6.25 6.68 -14.38
C GLY A 35 -6.30 6.56 -12.85
N ALA A 36 -5.15 6.52 -12.17
CA ALA A 36 -5.10 6.51 -10.72
C ALA A 36 -5.53 7.89 -10.16
N ASN A 37 -6.42 7.87 -9.18
CA ASN A 37 -6.89 9.07 -8.50
C ASN A 37 -6.78 8.86 -6.98
N ARG A 38 -7.03 9.93 -6.21
CA ARG A 38 -6.94 9.92 -4.75
C ARG A 38 -7.77 8.78 -4.13
N ASN A 39 -8.94 8.47 -4.69
CA ASN A 39 -9.81 7.45 -4.14
C ASN A 39 -9.22 6.04 -4.27
N HIS A 40 -8.50 5.77 -5.36
CA HIS A 40 -7.80 4.49 -5.55
C HIS A 40 -6.68 4.31 -4.53
N ILE A 41 -5.94 5.38 -4.20
CA ILE A 41 -4.88 5.36 -3.19
C ILE A 41 -5.48 5.10 -1.81
N VAL A 42 -6.55 5.80 -1.42
CA VAL A 42 -7.21 5.59 -0.12
C VAL A 42 -7.69 4.16 0.03
N ARG A 43 -8.31 3.58 -1.00
CA ARG A 43 -8.74 2.18 -0.97
C ARG A 43 -7.56 1.20 -0.90
N ALA A 44 -6.50 1.43 -1.68
CA ALA A 44 -5.30 0.60 -1.67
C ALA A 44 -4.59 0.62 -0.30
N THR A 45 -4.58 1.76 0.39
CA THR A 45 -4.08 1.86 1.76
C THR A 45 -4.92 1.01 2.72
N LEU A 46 -6.26 1.10 2.65
CA LEU A 46 -7.14 0.29 3.50
C LEU A 46 -6.95 -1.22 3.25
N GLU A 47 -6.86 -1.63 1.98
CA GLU A 47 -6.57 -3.03 1.61
C GLU A 47 -5.18 -3.46 2.10
N SER A 48 -4.19 -2.56 2.09
CA SER A 48 -2.83 -2.87 2.54
C SER A 48 -2.69 -3.18 4.02
N ILE A 49 -3.56 -2.63 4.86
CA ILE A 49 -3.59 -2.93 6.29
C ILE A 49 -3.99 -4.40 6.51
N ALA A 50 -4.93 -4.91 5.70
CA ALA A 50 -5.33 -6.31 5.77
C ALA A 50 -4.19 -7.27 5.35
N TYR A 51 -3.28 -6.83 4.48
CA TYR A 51 -2.10 -7.62 4.10
C TYR A 51 -0.97 -7.59 5.13
N GLN A 52 -1.03 -6.71 6.15
CA GLN A 52 0.00 -6.55 7.18
C GLN A 52 -0.38 -7.26 8.50
N THR A 53 -1.32 -8.22 8.46
CA THR A 53 -1.69 -9.05 9.63
C THR A 53 -0.76 -10.24 9.75
#